data_AF-A0A147ENJ5-F1
#
_entry.id   AF-A0A147ENJ5-F1
#
_cell.length_a   1.000
_cell.length_b   1.000
_cell.length_c   1.000
_cell.angle_alpha   90.00
_cell.angle_beta   90.00
_cell.angle_gamma   90.00
#
_symmetry.space_group_name_H-M   'P 1'
#
loop_
_entity.id
_entity.type
_entity.pdbx_description
1 polymer ?
#
loop_
_entity_poly.entity_id
_entity_poly.type
_entity_poly.pdbx_seq_one_letter_code
_entity_poly.pdbx_strand_id
1 'polypeptide(L)'
;MLPLTADTIRSSFVNASRKEVSVAGLPDDLDTRDWDSLDYLGWHDPKFAGRAYAVLPAPDGTPTGVLLRQSNASPQRRQICEWCRDPRLINEVVFFSARRVGESGRRGNTVGTLLCRNFQCSWVVRADPPAPYDGFDMDADRRRRIERLQQRVAGFADMLVTGR
;
A
#
# COMPACT_ATOMS: atom_id res chain seq x y z
N MET A 1 12.97 1.59 3.19
CA MET A 1 12.57 2.58 2.15
C MET A 1 13.38 3.85 2.36
N LEU A 2 13.63 4.66 1.32
CA LEU A 2 14.25 5.98 1.52
C LEU A 2 13.26 6.94 2.22
N PRO A 3 13.71 7.77 3.17
CA PRO A 3 12.87 8.79 3.78
C PRO A 3 12.24 9.72 2.73
N LEU A 4 10.94 9.97 2.87
CA LEU A 4 10.20 10.86 1.98
C LEU A 4 9.81 12.15 2.69
N THR A 5 9.97 13.26 1.98
CA THR A 5 9.48 14.57 2.42
C THR A 5 8.02 14.77 2.01
N ALA A 6 7.34 15.73 2.64
CA ALA A 6 5.99 16.13 2.25
C ALA A 6 5.91 16.53 0.76
N ASP A 7 6.91 17.23 0.25
CA ASP A 7 6.96 17.67 -1.14
C ASP A 7 7.12 16.49 -2.09
N THR A 8 8.03 15.55 -1.78
CA THR A 8 8.20 14.30 -2.55
C THR A 8 6.91 13.50 -2.60
N ILE A 9 6.19 13.40 -1.47
CA ILE A 9 4.90 12.70 -1.41
C ILE A 9 3.89 13.41 -2.31
N ARG A 10 3.73 14.73 -2.19
CA ARG A 10 2.74 15.49 -2.98
C ARG A 10 3.02 15.42 -4.48
N SER A 11 4.29 15.50 -4.90
CA SER A 11 4.65 15.39 -6.32
C SER A 11 4.53 13.98 -6.88
N SER A 12 4.51 12.95 -6.02
CA SER A 12 4.44 11.55 -6.45
C SER A 12 3.04 11.10 -6.91
N PHE A 13 1.97 11.84 -6.61
CA PHE A 13 0.60 11.37 -6.87
C PHE A 13 0.29 11.26 -8.37
N VAL A 14 -0.01 10.04 -8.83
CA VAL A 14 -0.29 9.76 -10.24
C VAL A 14 -1.78 9.70 -10.58
N ASN A 15 -2.64 9.42 -9.61
CA ASN A 15 -4.09 9.21 -9.82
C ASN A 15 -4.98 10.21 -9.06
N ALA A 16 -4.41 11.34 -8.63
CA ALA A 16 -5.09 12.42 -7.93
C ALA A 16 -4.94 13.74 -8.70
N SER A 17 -5.99 14.56 -8.68
CA SER A 17 -5.94 15.92 -9.21
C SER A 17 -5.10 16.83 -8.32
N ARG A 18 -4.59 17.94 -8.86
CA ARG A 18 -3.85 18.95 -8.08
C ARG A 18 -4.63 19.43 -6.84
N LYS A 19 -5.95 19.57 -6.96
CA LYS A 19 -6.84 19.95 -5.85
C LYS A 19 -6.97 18.86 -4.79
N GLU A 20 -7.03 17.59 -5.20
CA GLU A 20 -7.05 16.48 -4.23
C GLU A 20 -5.71 16.35 -3.50
N VAL A 21 -4.60 16.54 -4.21
CA VAL A 21 -3.25 16.54 -3.63
C VAL A 21 -3.07 17.70 -2.65
N SER A 22 -3.52 18.91 -2.98
CA SER A 22 -3.30 20.09 -2.11
C SER A 22 -4.01 19.99 -0.76
N VAL A 23 -5.12 19.25 -0.69
CA VAL A 23 -5.89 19.06 0.55
C VAL A 23 -5.59 17.73 1.26
N ALA A 24 -4.77 16.86 0.66
CA ALA A 24 -4.41 15.58 1.25
C ALA A 24 -3.71 15.80 2.59
N GLY A 25 -4.27 15.21 3.65
CA GLY A 25 -3.60 15.12 4.94
C GLY A 25 -2.40 14.18 4.83
N LEU A 26 -1.25 14.60 5.35
CA LEU A 26 -0.03 13.81 5.39
C LEU A 26 0.18 13.26 6.81
N PRO A 27 0.96 12.18 6.99
CA PRO A 27 1.37 11.75 8.31
C PRO A 27 2.19 12.84 9.02
N ASP A 28 1.93 13.06 10.30
CA ASP A 28 2.64 14.07 11.10
C ASP A 28 4.00 13.55 11.60
N ASP A 29 4.28 12.25 11.43
CA ASP A 29 5.43 11.52 11.98
C ASP A 29 6.53 11.23 10.94
N LEU A 30 6.50 11.88 9.77
CA LEU A 30 7.44 11.60 8.66
C LEU A 30 8.92 11.69 9.08
N ASP A 31 9.26 12.63 9.95
CA ASP A 31 10.65 12.87 10.40
C ASP A 31 11.12 11.85 11.45
N THR A 32 10.19 11.24 12.18
CA THR A 32 10.49 10.30 13.28
C THR A 32 10.28 8.83 12.90
N ARG A 33 9.79 8.57 11.69
CA ARG A 33 9.39 7.24 11.27
C ARG A 33 10.59 6.34 10.97
N ASP A 34 10.48 5.07 11.35
CA ASP A 34 11.43 4.04 10.94
C ASP A 34 11.19 3.66 9.47
N TRP A 35 11.90 4.36 8.57
CA TRP A 35 11.80 4.14 7.13
C TRP A 35 12.40 2.80 6.67
N ASP A 36 13.34 2.23 7.42
CA ASP A 36 13.99 0.96 7.07
C ASP A 36 13.06 -0.24 7.29
N SER A 37 12.12 -0.12 8.23
CA SER A 37 11.07 -1.11 8.46
C SER A 37 9.99 -1.17 7.37
N LEU A 38 10.03 -0.28 6.37
CA LEU A 38 8.97 -0.10 5.38
C LEU A 38 9.37 -0.52 3.98
N ASP A 39 8.43 -1.17 3.30
CA ASP A 39 8.50 -1.46 1.86
C ASP A 39 7.64 -0.49 1.04
N TYR A 40 6.70 0.20 1.69
CA TYR A 40 5.90 1.30 1.17
C TYR A 40 5.34 2.11 2.34
N LEU A 41 4.84 3.31 2.06
CA LEU A 41 4.14 4.14 3.04
C LEU A 41 2.64 4.12 2.74
N GLY A 42 1.78 3.86 3.73
CA GLY A 42 0.32 3.93 3.58
C GLY A 42 -0.34 4.54 4.82
N TRP A 43 -1.37 5.36 4.62
CA TRP A 43 -2.07 6.04 5.72
C TRP A 43 -3.51 6.43 5.33
N HIS A 44 -4.35 6.71 6.32
CA HIS A 44 -5.69 7.26 6.11
C HIS A 44 -5.67 8.79 6.12
N ASP A 45 -6.54 9.41 5.34
CA ASP A 45 -6.72 10.85 5.43
C ASP A 45 -7.44 11.20 6.75
N PRO A 46 -6.89 12.10 7.59
CA PRO A 46 -7.49 12.47 8.87
C PRO A 46 -8.77 13.32 8.71
N LYS A 47 -8.98 13.95 7.56
CA LYS A 47 -10.12 14.86 7.27
C LYS A 47 -11.23 14.18 6.48
N PHE A 48 -10.88 13.25 5.59
CA PHE A 48 -11.83 12.62 4.67
C PHE A 48 -11.98 11.13 4.97
N ALA A 49 -13.02 10.79 5.73
CA ALA A 49 -13.38 9.40 6.01
C ALA A 49 -13.51 8.60 4.69
N GLY A 50 -12.82 7.45 4.63
CA GLY A 50 -12.79 6.58 3.47
C GLY A 50 -11.76 6.97 2.40
N ARG A 51 -11.00 8.06 2.56
CA ARG A 51 -9.79 8.29 1.76
C ARG A 51 -8.57 7.76 2.48
N ALA A 52 -7.73 7.09 1.71
CA ALA A 52 -6.42 6.66 2.12
C ALA A 52 -5.42 6.94 1.02
N TYR A 53 -4.16 6.91 1.37
CA TYR A 53 -3.06 7.16 0.46
C TYR A 53 -2.00 6.10 0.65
N ALA A 54 -1.26 5.83 -0.41
CA ALA A 54 -0.05 5.05 -0.33
C ALA A 54 1.02 5.61 -1.28
N VAL A 55 2.27 5.60 -0.86
CA VAL A 55 3.43 5.85 -1.72
C VAL A 55 4.16 4.54 -1.91
N LEU A 56 4.15 4.07 -3.15
CA LEU A 56 4.63 2.77 -3.58
C LEU A 56 5.94 2.98 -4.36
N PRO A 57 7.03 2.28 -4.01
CA PRO A 57 8.23 2.29 -4.84
C PRO A 57 7.94 1.62 -6.19
N ALA A 58 8.24 2.29 -7.29
CA ALA A 58 8.35 1.65 -8.59
C ALA A 58 9.61 0.74 -8.64
N PRO A 59 9.74 -0.16 -9.63
CA PRO A 59 10.91 -1.04 -9.75
C PRO A 59 12.26 -0.30 -9.81
N ASP A 60 12.27 0.95 -10.29
CA ASP A 60 13.43 1.84 -10.34
C ASP A 60 13.65 2.65 -9.05
N GLY A 61 12.82 2.45 -8.03
CA GLY A 61 12.84 3.17 -6.76
C GLY A 61 12.06 4.50 -6.76
N THR A 62 11.50 4.92 -7.89
CA THR A 62 10.74 6.18 -7.99
C THR A 62 9.46 6.10 -7.15
N PRO A 63 9.17 7.07 -6.27
CA PRO A 63 7.95 7.07 -5.47
C PRO A 63 6.72 7.30 -6.34
N THR A 64 5.73 6.42 -6.22
CA THR A 64 4.43 6.52 -6.89
C THR A 64 3.32 6.68 -5.85
N GLY A 65 2.79 7.89 -5.73
CA GLY A 65 1.70 8.23 -4.85
C GLY A 65 0.35 7.82 -5.43
N VAL A 66 -0.46 7.16 -4.62
CA VAL A 66 -1.78 6.64 -5.01
C VAL A 66 -2.82 7.08 -3.98
N LEU A 67 -3.88 7.72 -4.47
CA LEU A 67 -5.11 7.95 -3.73
C LEU A 67 -6.00 6.72 -3.84
N LEU A 68 -6.40 6.21 -2.68
CA LEU A 68 -7.28 5.07 -2.48
C LEU A 68 -8.61 5.54 -1.88
N ARG A 69 -9.71 4.90 -2.29
CA ARG A 69 -11.03 5.07 -1.68
C ARG A 69 -11.48 3.75 -1.09
N GLN A 70 -11.62 3.72 0.23
CA GLN A 70 -12.16 2.58 0.95
C GLN A 70 -13.65 2.45 0.64
N SER A 71 -14.11 1.22 0.44
CA SER A 71 -15.54 0.91 0.44
C SER A 71 -16.14 1.08 1.83
N ASN A 72 -17.37 1.58 1.89
CA ASN A 72 -18.16 1.60 3.12
C ASN A 72 -18.65 0.20 3.51
N ALA A 73 -18.67 -0.74 2.57
CA ALA A 73 -19.05 -2.12 2.84
C ALA A 73 -17.85 -2.90 3.41
N SER A 74 -18.03 -3.45 4.61
CA SER A 74 -17.10 -4.42 5.17
C SER A 74 -17.30 -5.80 4.53
N PRO A 75 -16.22 -6.55 4.23
CA PRO A 75 -16.35 -7.92 3.76
C PRO A 75 -17.08 -8.80 4.77
N GLN A 76 -18.02 -9.63 4.30
CA GLN A 76 -18.79 -10.54 5.17
C GLN A 76 -17.95 -11.67 5.78
N ARG A 77 -16.80 -11.98 5.18
CA ARG A 77 -15.84 -12.99 5.63
C ARG A 77 -14.44 -12.40 5.67
N ARG A 78 -13.57 -12.91 6.54
CA ARG A 78 -12.15 -12.52 6.55
C ARG A 78 -11.54 -12.73 5.16
N GLN A 79 -10.83 -11.72 4.68
CA GLN A 79 -10.21 -11.70 3.36
C GLN A 79 -8.68 -11.73 3.51
N ILE A 80 -8.00 -12.22 2.48
CA ILE A 80 -6.55 -12.12 2.37
C ILE A 80 -6.20 -10.78 1.73
N CYS A 81 -5.22 -10.08 2.29
CA CYS A 81 -4.69 -8.86 1.69
C CYS A 81 -3.86 -9.20 0.44
N GLU A 82 -4.12 -8.53 -0.68
CA GLU A 82 -3.42 -8.75 -1.95
C GLU A 82 -1.94 -8.38 -1.90
N TRP A 83 -1.51 -7.55 -0.95
CA TRP A 83 -0.11 -7.16 -0.80
C TRP A 83 0.68 -8.13 0.09
N CYS A 84 0.37 -8.24 1.38
CA CYS A 84 1.13 -9.15 2.25
C CYS A 84 0.79 -10.63 1.99
N ARG A 85 -0.43 -10.94 1.56
CA ARG A 85 -0.97 -12.32 1.40
C ARG A 85 -0.65 -13.24 2.58
N ASP A 86 -0.71 -12.71 3.79
CA ASP A 86 -0.49 -13.50 5.00
C ASP A 86 -1.72 -14.36 5.32
N PRO A 87 -1.62 -15.70 5.29
CA PRO A 87 -2.74 -16.59 5.56
C PRO A 87 -3.17 -16.61 7.04
N ARG A 88 -2.39 -16.01 7.95
CA ARG A 88 -2.76 -15.91 9.37
C ARG A 88 -3.91 -14.93 9.62
N LEU A 89 -4.25 -14.08 8.65
CA LEU A 89 -5.37 -13.12 8.70
C LEU A 89 -5.36 -12.26 9.98
N ILE A 90 -4.16 -11.78 10.36
CA ILE A 90 -3.94 -11.04 11.60
C ILE A 90 -4.54 -9.63 11.60
N ASN A 91 -4.74 -9.04 10.42
CA ASN A 91 -5.28 -7.70 10.26
C ASN A 91 -6.67 -7.72 9.62
N GLU A 92 -7.48 -6.71 9.92
CA GLU A 92 -8.68 -6.43 9.14
C GLU A 92 -8.28 -6.07 7.71
N VAL A 93 -8.94 -6.71 6.74
CA VAL A 93 -8.74 -6.46 5.30
C VAL A 93 -10.02 -5.86 4.75
N VAL A 94 -9.89 -4.74 4.04
CA VAL A 94 -11.00 -3.99 3.47
C VAL A 94 -10.78 -3.76 1.97
N PHE A 95 -11.86 -3.48 1.27
CA PHE A 95 -11.80 -3.17 -0.16
C PHE A 95 -11.45 -1.70 -0.37
N PHE A 96 -10.44 -1.46 -1.21
CA PHE A 96 -10.08 -0.15 -1.74
C PHE A 96 -10.28 -0.13 -3.25
N SER A 97 -10.67 1.03 -3.76
CA SER A 97 -10.63 1.35 -5.18
C SER A 97 -9.62 2.46 -5.45
N ALA A 98 -8.90 2.35 -6.55
CA ALA A 98 -7.97 3.34 -7.04
C ALA A 98 -8.36 3.71 -8.46
N ARG A 99 -8.46 5.01 -8.79
CA ARG A 99 -8.63 5.42 -10.20
C ARG A 99 -7.40 5.02 -10.99
N ARG A 100 -7.59 4.51 -12.20
CA ARG A 100 -6.50 4.34 -13.17
C ARG A 100 -5.89 5.69 -13.53
N VAL A 101 -4.68 5.68 -14.06
CA VAL A 101 -3.99 6.89 -14.51
C VAL A 101 -4.45 7.28 -15.93
N GLY A 102 -4.36 8.56 -16.27
CA GLY A 102 -4.61 9.06 -17.62
C GLY A 102 -6.07 9.00 -18.07
N GLU A 103 -6.27 8.77 -19.37
CA GLU A 103 -7.59 8.80 -20.01
C GLU A 103 -8.55 7.76 -19.45
N SER A 104 -8.05 6.56 -19.15
CA SER A 104 -8.84 5.48 -18.54
C SER A 104 -9.43 5.94 -17.20
N GLY A 105 -8.63 6.57 -16.36
CA GLY A 105 -9.08 7.15 -15.10
C GLY A 105 -10.08 8.28 -15.25
N ARG A 106 -9.89 9.15 -16.26
CA ARG A 106 -10.84 10.24 -16.56
C ARG A 106 -12.22 9.73 -16.99
N ARG A 107 -12.29 8.54 -17.59
CA ARG A 107 -13.54 7.85 -17.92
C ARG A 107 -14.18 7.12 -16.72
N GLY A 108 -13.57 7.21 -15.53
CA GLY A 108 -14.08 6.62 -14.30
C GLY A 108 -13.60 5.19 -14.04
N ASN A 109 -12.66 4.65 -14.84
CA ASN A 109 -12.15 3.31 -14.61
C ASN A 109 -11.31 3.25 -13.33
N THR A 110 -11.59 2.25 -12.49
CA THR A 110 -10.88 1.98 -11.25
C THR A 110 -10.34 0.57 -11.21
N VAL A 111 -9.29 0.37 -10.43
CA VAL A 111 -8.81 -0.92 -9.98
C VAL A 111 -9.30 -1.14 -8.55
N GLY A 112 -9.95 -2.27 -8.30
CA GLY A 112 -10.30 -2.73 -6.95
C GLY A 112 -9.20 -3.61 -6.36
N THR A 113 -8.96 -3.50 -5.05
CA THR A 113 -8.00 -4.35 -4.34
C THR A 113 -8.38 -4.53 -2.87
N LEU A 114 -8.04 -5.67 -2.29
CA LEU A 114 -8.25 -5.98 -0.88
C LEU A 114 -6.95 -5.75 -0.11
N LEU A 115 -6.92 -4.78 0.78
CA LEU A 115 -5.70 -4.40 1.52
C LEU A 115 -5.92 -4.44 3.03
N CYS A 116 -4.85 -4.66 3.79
CA CYS A 116 -4.88 -4.43 5.23
C CYS A 116 -5.35 -3.00 5.50
N ARG A 117 -6.40 -2.86 6.32
CA ARG A 117 -7.06 -1.57 6.57
C ARG A 117 -6.07 -0.48 6.95
N ASN A 118 -5.10 -0.80 7.79
CA ASN A 118 -4.13 0.16 8.32
C ASN A 118 -2.74 0.04 7.67
N PHE A 119 -2.62 -0.56 6.47
CA PHE A 119 -1.35 -0.64 5.73
C PHE A 119 -0.18 -1.29 6.49
N GLN A 120 -0.48 -2.20 7.41
CA GLN A 120 0.51 -2.86 8.28
C GLN A 120 1.33 -3.94 7.56
N CYS A 121 1.25 -4.06 6.23
CA CYS A 121 1.84 -5.17 5.48
C CYS A 121 3.34 -5.31 5.70
N SER A 122 4.10 -4.20 5.77
CA SER A 122 5.55 -4.21 6.02
C SER A 122 5.88 -4.88 7.36
N TRP A 123 5.07 -4.64 8.39
CA TRP A 123 5.21 -5.31 9.69
C TRP A 123 4.84 -6.79 9.59
N VAL A 124 3.72 -7.11 8.93
CA VAL A 124 3.20 -8.49 8.79
C VAL A 124 4.23 -9.43 8.17
N VAL A 125 4.91 -8.99 7.10
CA VAL A 125 5.89 -9.83 6.38
C VAL A 125 7.19 -10.02 7.15
N ARG A 126 7.48 -9.15 8.11
CA ARG A 126 8.63 -9.25 9.03
C ARG A 126 8.28 -10.06 10.29
N ALA A 127 7.01 -10.16 10.64
CA ALA A 127 6.54 -10.93 11.79
C ALA A 127 6.54 -12.42 11.48
N ASP A 128 7.46 -13.15 12.09
CA ASP A 128 7.65 -14.57 11.85
C ASP A 128 6.49 -15.43 12.38
N PRO A 129 5.97 -16.37 11.57
CA PRO A 129 5.10 -17.41 12.09
C PRO A 129 5.90 -18.44 12.90
N PRO A 130 5.23 -19.32 13.66
CA PRO A 130 5.86 -20.52 14.19
C PRO A 130 6.55 -21.30 13.06
N ALA A 131 7.72 -21.87 13.35
CA ALA A 131 8.45 -22.69 12.39
C ALA A 131 7.57 -23.91 12.00
N PRO A 132 7.42 -24.21 10.70
CA PRO A 132 6.63 -25.37 10.27
C PRO A 132 7.23 -26.72 10.69
N TYR A 133 8.56 -26.77 10.85
CA TYR A 133 9.33 -27.94 11.27
C TYR A 133 10.70 -27.51 11.80
N ASP A 134 11.38 -28.42 12.50
CA ASP A 134 12.71 -28.18 13.07
C ASP A 134 13.75 -27.93 11.98
N GLY A 135 14.54 -26.87 12.14
CA GLY A 135 15.56 -26.46 11.16
C GLY A 135 15.03 -25.66 9.97
N PHE A 136 13.76 -25.24 9.98
CA PHE A 136 13.24 -24.32 8.97
C PHE A 136 13.97 -22.97 9.00
N ASP A 137 14.46 -22.53 7.83
CA ASP A 137 15.14 -21.23 7.68
C ASP A 137 14.12 -20.08 7.68
N MET A 138 13.83 -19.58 8.88
CA MET A 138 12.90 -18.48 9.12
C MET A 138 13.38 -17.17 8.48
N ASP A 139 14.69 -16.92 8.46
CA ASP A 139 15.23 -15.69 7.89
C ASP A 139 15.10 -15.66 6.37
N ALA A 140 15.36 -16.78 5.69
CA ALA A 140 15.11 -16.90 4.26
C ALA A 140 13.62 -16.75 3.94
N ASP A 141 12.74 -17.30 4.77
CA ASP A 141 11.31 -17.12 4.59
C ASP A 141 10.85 -15.67 4.75
N ARG A 142 11.35 -15.00 5.79
CA ARG A 142 11.10 -13.57 6.02
C ARG A 142 11.55 -12.74 4.81
N ARG A 143 12.76 -12.96 4.29
CA ARG A 143 13.25 -12.29 3.06
C ARG A 143 12.31 -12.51 1.88
N ARG A 144 11.88 -13.75 1.63
CA ARG A 144 10.93 -14.06 0.55
C ARG A 144 9.58 -13.35 0.72
N ARG A 145 9.06 -13.24 1.94
CA ARG A 145 7.81 -12.52 2.22
C ARG A 145 7.94 -11.02 1.95
N ILE A 146 9.08 -10.42 2.33
CA ILE A 146 9.40 -9.02 2.05
C ILE A 146 9.52 -8.78 0.53
N GLU A 147 10.29 -9.58 -0.19
CA GLU A 147 10.46 -9.46 -1.64
C GLU A 147 9.11 -9.58 -2.38
N ARG A 148 8.27 -10.53 -1.98
CA ARG A 148 6.92 -10.70 -2.56
C ARG A 148 6.01 -9.51 -2.28
N LEU A 149 6.13 -8.87 -1.11
CA LEU A 149 5.39 -7.64 -0.82
C LEU A 149 5.83 -6.52 -1.76
N GLN A 150 7.14 -6.30 -1.90
CA GLN A 150 7.72 -5.28 -2.78
C GLN A 150 7.26 -5.49 -4.23
N GLN A 151 7.33 -6.73 -4.74
CA GLN A 151 6.88 -7.07 -6.10
C GLN A 151 5.38 -6.78 -6.32
N ARG A 152 4.51 -7.15 -5.38
CA ARG A 152 3.06 -6.94 -5.52
C ARG A 152 2.66 -5.47 -5.41
N VAL A 153 3.35 -4.72 -4.56
CA VAL A 153 3.16 -3.28 -4.43
C VAL A 153 3.59 -2.56 -5.72
N ALA A 154 4.78 -2.87 -6.23
CA ALA A 154 5.25 -2.32 -7.51
C ALA A 154 4.34 -2.72 -8.68
N GLY A 155 3.89 -3.97 -8.73
CA GLY A 155 2.94 -4.44 -9.75
C GLY A 155 1.58 -3.75 -9.68
N PHE A 156 1.10 -3.41 -8.48
CA PHE A 156 -0.12 -2.62 -8.33
C PHE A 156 0.05 -1.19 -8.87
N ALA A 157 1.21 -0.57 -8.61
CA ALA A 157 1.54 0.74 -9.20
C ALA A 157 1.57 0.67 -10.73
N ASP A 158 2.22 -0.36 -11.30
CA ASP A 158 2.27 -0.56 -12.75
C ASP A 158 0.87 -0.75 -13.35
N MET A 159 0.03 -1.61 -12.76
CA MET A 159 -1.34 -1.84 -13.22
C MET A 159 -2.20 -0.55 -13.25
N LEU A 160 -1.96 0.40 -12.35
CA LEU A 160 -2.64 1.69 -12.38
C LEU A 160 -2.20 2.57 -13.56
N VAL A 161 -0.92 2.49 -13.94
CA VAL A 161 -0.30 3.28 -15.01
C VAL A 161 -0.52 2.66 -16.38
N THR A 162 -0.22 1.38 -16.53
CA THR A 162 -0.23 0.65 -17.81
C THR A 162 -1.59 0.02 -18.12
N GLY A 163 -2.42 -0.22 -17.10
CA GLY A 163 -3.73 -0.84 -17.23
C GLY A 163 -3.72 -2.34 -17.48
N ARG A 164 -2.55 -2.98 -17.50
CA ARG A 164 -2.37 -4.43 -17.64
C ARG A 164 -2.33 -5.14 -16.29
#